data_AF-A0A925TDR1-F1
#
_entry.id   AF-A0A925TDR1-F1
#
_cell.length_a   1.000
_cell.length_b   1.000
_cell.length_c   1.000
_cell.angle_alpha   90.00
_cell.angle_beta   90.00
_cell.angle_gamma   90.00
#
_symmetry.space_group_name_H-M   'P 1'
#
loop_
_entity.id
_entity.type
_entity.pdbx_description
1 polymer ?
#
loop_
_entity_poly.entity_id
_entity_poly.type
_entity_poly.pdbx_seq_one_letter_code
_entity_poly.pdbx_strand_id
1 'polypeptide(L)'
;MLTKPTPRGGTRERILEVAETAVLEKGFAGTSIDELIAAVGITKSGFFYHFRDKSELAKALLQRYIDRENVLFDELFGRADELHEDPLHGFLIGLKMLAELMSDLPAGHPGCIVAAVCYQEQLFKKDVRDLNAAAVLAWRRRFRERFDLIAGHYPPKVDVDFDALADMLSAIADGGIILSRILKDKNALPKQVLLYRDFVRAIFLGAPQ
;
A
#
# COMPACT_ATOMS: atom_id res chain seq x y z
N MET A 1 0.72 -9.93 19.83
CA MET A 1 -0.71 -9.95 20.21
C MET A 1 -1.49 -9.14 19.18
N LEU A 2 -2.11 -9.78 18.19
CA LEU A 2 -3.17 -9.13 17.41
C LEU A 2 -4.49 -9.65 17.98
N THR A 3 -4.96 -8.97 19.02
CA THR A 3 -6.35 -9.09 19.44
C THR A 3 -7.21 -8.67 18.25
N LYS A 4 -8.23 -9.47 17.92
CA LYS A 4 -9.33 -9.05 17.03
C LYS A 4 -9.68 -7.60 17.39
N PRO A 5 -9.60 -6.64 16.45
CA PRO A 5 -10.09 -5.31 16.75
C PRO A 5 -11.58 -5.46 17.06
N THR A 6 -11.99 -5.09 18.27
CA THR A 6 -13.37 -4.71 18.52
C THR A 6 -13.70 -3.62 17.50
N PRO A 7 -14.76 -3.73 16.68
CA PRO A 7 -15.00 -2.78 15.61
C PRO A 7 -15.12 -1.38 16.21
N ARG A 8 -14.08 -0.57 16.04
CA ARG A 8 -14.05 0.84 16.45
C ARG A 8 -14.72 1.64 15.34
N GLY A 9 -16.03 1.48 15.18
CA GLY A 9 -16.80 2.23 14.19
C GLY A 9 -18.23 1.75 14.02
N GLY A 10 -19.07 2.60 13.45
CA GLY A 10 -20.47 2.29 13.13
C GLY A 10 -20.59 1.21 12.02
N THR A 11 -21.82 0.84 11.67
CA THR A 11 -22.12 -0.20 10.67
C THR A 11 -21.35 -0.04 9.35
N ARG A 12 -21.16 1.19 8.86
CA ARG A 12 -20.35 1.48 7.66
C ARG A 12 -18.93 0.93 7.75
N GLU A 13 -18.29 1.09 8.91
CA GLU A 13 -16.92 0.67 9.14
C GLU A 13 -16.80 -0.85 9.13
N ARG A 14 -17.75 -1.53 9.80
CA ARG A 14 -17.83 -2.99 9.82
C ARG A 14 -18.03 -3.58 8.42
N ILE A 15 -18.82 -2.91 7.56
CA ILE A 15 -18.95 -3.30 6.16
C ILE A 15 -17.60 -3.18 5.44
N LEU A 16 -16.87 -2.08 5.64
CA LEU A 16 -15.56 -1.89 5.00
C LEU A 16 -14.52 -2.91 5.47
N GLU A 17 -14.45 -3.23 6.76
CA GLU A 17 -13.52 -4.24 7.30
C GLU A 17 -13.76 -5.63 6.70
N VAL A 18 -15.02 -6.06 6.66
CA VAL A 18 -15.40 -7.35 6.08
C VAL A 18 -15.16 -7.37 4.56
N ALA A 19 -15.51 -6.28 3.87
CA ALA A 19 -15.32 -6.17 2.44
C ALA A 19 -13.84 -6.13 2.04
N GLU A 20 -13.00 -5.40 2.79
CA GLU A 20 -11.55 -5.35 2.58
C GLU A 20 -10.94 -6.75 2.66
N THR A 21 -11.28 -7.50 3.70
CA THR A 21 -10.82 -8.88 3.88
C THR A 21 -11.25 -9.77 2.72
N ALA A 22 -12.54 -9.77 2.36
CA ALA A 22 -13.08 -10.60 1.30
C ALA A 22 -12.48 -10.25 -0.07
N VAL A 23 -12.31 -8.96 -0.37
CA VAL A 23 -11.73 -8.49 -1.63
C VAL A 23 -10.26 -8.88 -1.74
N LEU A 24 -9.48 -8.79 -0.66
CA LEU A 24 -8.08 -9.18 -0.68
C LEU A 24 -7.89 -10.70 -0.81
N GLU A 25 -8.86 -11.49 -0.36
CA GLU A 25 -8.84 -12.96 -0.44
C GLU A 25 -9.24 -13.48 -1.83
N LYS A 26 -10.35 -12.99 -2.39
CA LYS A 26 -10.96 -13.55 -3.62
C LYS A 26 -11.32 -12.52 -4.71
N GLY A 27 -10.89 -11.28 -4.54
CA GLY A 27 -11.15 -10.18 -5.47
C GLY A 27 -12.58 -9.65 -5.39
N PHE A 28 -12.83 -8.47 -5.96
CA PHE A 28 -14.16 -7.88 -5.98
C PHE A 28 -15.17 -8.80 -6.69
N ALA A 29 -14.87 -9.34 -7.87
CA ALA A 29 -15.79 -10.22 -8.60
C ALA A 29 -16.32 -11.38 -7.73
N GLY A 30 -15.45 -12.00 -6.92
CA GLY A 30 -15.80 -13.09 -6.01
C GLY A 30 -16.54 -12.66 -4.74
N THR A 31 -16.62 -11.36 -4.45
CA THR A 31 -17.29 -10.79 -3.27
C THR A 31 -18.69 -10.27 -3.61
N SER A 32 -19.73 -10.98 -3.20
CA SER A 32 -21.13 -10.55 -3.38
C SER A 32 -21.57 -9.49 -2.35
N ILE A 33 -22.67 -8.76 -2.57
CA ILE A 33 -23.22 -7.88 -1.52
C ILE A 33 -23.93 -8.71 -0.45
N ASP A 34 -24.62 -9.79 -0.85
CA ASP A 34 -25.38 -10.64 0.08
C ASP A 34 -24.47 -11.37 1.08
N GLU A 35 -23.26 -11.80 0.67
CA GLU A 35 -22.30 -12.36 1.64
C GLU A 35 -21.82 -11.30 2.65
N LEU A 36 -21.65 -10.04 2.24
CA LEU A 36 -21.21 -8.97 3.14
C LEU A 36 -22.33 -8.63 4.13
N ILE A 37 -23.57 -8.59 3.65
CA ILE A 37 -24.76 -8.43 4.49
C ILE A 37 -24.82 -9.53 5.56
N ALA A 38 -24.66 -10.79 5.15
CA ALA A 38 -24.69 -11.94 6.05
C ALA A 38 -23.53 -11.91 7.05
N ALA A 39 -22.31 -11.60 6.60
CA ALA A 39 -21.12 -11.55 7.44
C ALA A 39 -21.15 -10.41 8.46
N VAL A 40 -21.72 -9.26 8.10
CA VAL A 40 -21.89 -8.11 9.02
C VAL A 40 -23.12 -8.30 9.93
N GLY A 41 -24.09 -9.12 9.54
CA GLY A 41 -25.32 -9.36 10.28
C GLY A 41 -26.28 -8.17 10.21
N ILE A 42 -26.45 -7.59 9.03
CA ILE A 42 -27.34 -6.43 8.78
C ILE A 42 -28.43 -6.80 7.79
N THR A 43 -29.41 -5.92 7.61
CA THR A 43 -30.42 -6.06 6.56
C THR A 43 -29.89 -5.55 5.22
N LYS A 44 -30.52 -5.98 4.12
CA LYS A 44 -30.26 -5.43 2.79
C LYS A 44 -30.43 -3.91 2.75
N SER A 45 -31.52 -3.39 3.32
CA SER A 45 -31.74 -1.95 3.46
C SER A 45 -30.65 -1.26 4.28
N GLY A 46 -30.13 -1.91 5.32
CA GLY A 46 -29.02 -1.41 6.13
C GLY A 46 -27.71 -1.29 5.36
N PHE A 47 -27.44 -2.21 4.42
CA PHE A 47 -26.29 -2.09 3.52
C PHE A 47 -26.48 -0.92 2.53
N PHE A 48 -27.63 -0.86 1.85
CA PHE A 48 -27.90 0.17 0.84
C PHE A 48 -28.06 1.58 1.42
N TYR A 49 -28.28 1.72 2.73
CA TYR A 49 -28.15 2.99 3.44
C TYR A 49 -26.71 3.56 3.39
N HIS A 50 -25.69 2.70 3.36
CA HIS A 50 -24.28 3.10 3.38
C HIS A 50 -23.63 3.11 2.00
N PHE A 51 -23.99 2.17 1.12
CA PHE A 51 -23.39 2.01 -0.20
C PHE A 51 -24.46 1.69 -1.23
N ARG A 52 -24.61 2.55 -2.25
CA ARG A 52 -25.65 2.37 -3.28
C ARG A 52 -25.40 1.16 -4.17
N ASP A 53 -24.13 0.88 -4.44
CA ASP A 53 -23.69 -0.20 -5.28
C ASP A 53 -22.26 -0.64 -4.89
N LYS A 54 -21.77 -1.67 -5.59
CA LYS A 54 -20.42 -2.21 -5.39
C LYS A 54 -19.32 -1.23 -5.82
N SER A 55 -19.60 -0.30 -6.73
CA SER A 55 -18.65 0.73 -7.17
C SER A 55 -18.45 1.77 -6.06
N GLU A 56 -19.50 2.18 -5.35
CA GLU A 56 -19.35 3.06 -4.18
C GLU A 56 -18.61 2.37 -3.03
N LEU A 57 -18.87 1.07 -2.80
CA LEU A 57 -18.10 0.29 -1.83
C LEU A 57 -16.61 0.23 -2.23
N ALA A 58 -16.31 -0.06 -3.50
CA ALA A 58 -14.93 -0.11 -4.00
C ALA A 58 -14.22 1.23 -3.88
N LYS A 59 -14.89 2.33 -4.21
CA LYS A 59 -14.36 3.69 -4.01
C LYS A 59 -14.03 3.97 -2.55
N ALA A 60 -14.92 3.60 -1.63
CA ALA A 60 -14.72 3.80 -0.20
C ALA A 60 -13.58 2.93 0.37
N LEU A 61 -13.46 1.68 -0.09
CA LEU A 61 -12.34 0.80 0.25
C LEU A 61 -11.02 1.36 -0.26
N LEU A 62 -10.99 1.80 -1.51
CA LEU A 62 -9.82 2.39 -2.14
C LEU A 62 -9.37 3.65 -1.39
N GLN A 63 -10.28 4.58 -1.11
CA GLN A 63 -9.96 5.78 -0.33
C GLN A 63 -9.41 5.44 1.05
N ARG A 64 -10.10 4.54 1.78
CA ARG A 64 -9.65 4.07 3.10
C ARG A 64 -8.25 3.47 3.07
N TYR A 65 -7.96 2.68 2.03
CA TYR A 65 -6.66 2.04 1.85
C TYR A 65 -5.56 3.09 1.62
N ILE A 66 -5.81 4.05 0.72
CA ILE A 66 -4.90 5.16 0.42
C ILE A 66 -4.64 6.02 1.65
N ASP A 67 -5.69 6.37 2.41
CA ASP A 67 -5.57 7.19 3.62
C ASP A 67 -4.71 6.50 4.68
N ARG A 68 -4.88 5.19 4.86
CA ARG A 68 -4.06 4.39 5.78
C ARG A 68 -2.60 4.31 5.35
N GLU A 69 -2.34 4.10 4.07
CA GLU A 69 -0.97 4.07 3.55
C GLU A 69 -0.31 5.45 3.64
N ASN A 70 -1.06 6.54 3.40
CA ASN A 70 -0.54 7.89 3.59
C ASN A 70 -0.10 8.13 5.02
N VAL A 71 -0.97 7.85 6.00
CA VAL A 71 -0.64 7.95 7.42
C VAL A 71 0.58 7.07 7.75
N LEU A 72 0.59 5.83 7.26
CA LEU A 72 1.70 4.91 7.49
C LEU A 72 3.04 5.45 6.97
N PHE A 73 3.07 5.96 5.74
CA PHE A 73 4.29 6.50 5.14
C PHE A 73 4.72 7.80 5.83
N ASP A 74 3.78 8.67 6.16
CA ASP A 74 4.07 9.93 6.86
C ASP A 74 4.66 9.65 8.25
N GLU A 75 4.13 8.67 9.00
CA GLU A 75 4.68 8.24 10.30
C GLU A 75 6.05 7.56 10.16
N LEU A 76 6.20 6.59 9.25
CA LEU A 76 7.44 5.83 9.09
C LEU A 76 8.60 6.72 8.63
N PHE A 77 8.39 7.48 7.56
CA PHE A 77 9.44 8.31 6.99
C PHE A 77 9.65 9.59 7.80
N GLY A 78 8.61 10.14 8.43
CA GLY A 78 8.76 11.25 9.38
C GLY A 78 9.63 10.87 10.57
N ARG A 79 9.37 9.70 11.19
CA ARG A 79 10.21 9.18 12.27
C ARG A 79 11.64 8.89 11.82
N ALA A 80 11.84 8.42 10.58
CA ALA A 80 13.17 8.18 10.05
C ALA A 80 13.96 9.49 9.84
N ASP A 81 13.28 10.56 9.43
CA ASP A 81 13.87 11.91 9.30
C ASP A 81 14.24 12.50 10.67
N GLU A 82 13.43 12.26 11.70
CA GLU A 82 13.75 12.65 13.09
C GLU A 82 14.99 11.92 13.64
N LEU A 83 15.26 10.70 13.16
CA LEU A 83 16.42 9.92 13.59
C LEU A 83 17.72 10.34 12.91
N HIS A 84 17.67 11.03 11.77
CA HIS A 84 18.86 11.43 11.04
C HIS A 84 18.61 12.62 10.09
N GLU A 85 19.33 13.72 10.28
CA GLU A 85 19.16 14.96 9.49
C GLU A 85 19.56 14.80 8.01
N ASP A 86 20.46 13.86 7.69
CA ASP A 86 20.82 13.58 6.30
C ASP A 86 19.69 12.90 5.51
N PRO A 87 19.24 13.47 4.37
CA PRO A 87 18.06 12.99 3.65
C PRO A 87 18.23 11.60 3.05
N LEU A 88 19.45 11.21 2.65
CA LEU A 88 19.69 9.87 2.12
C LEU A 88 19.60 8.85 3.26
N HIS A 89 20.29 9.11 4.37
CA HIS A 89 20.28 8.18 5.50
C HIS A 89 18.88 8.06 6.11
N GLY A 90 18.13 9.16 6.27
CA GLY A 90 16.73 9.15 6.70
C GLY A 90 15.86 8.28 5.79
N PHE A 91 15.96 8.44 4.46
CA PHE A 91 15.22 7.60 3.53
C PHE A 91 15.59 6.12 3.62
N LEU A 92 16.88 5.79 3.74
CA LEU A 92 17.35 4.41 3.89
C LEU A 92 16.91 3.79 5.22
N ILE A 93 16.78 4.57 6.29
CA ILE A 93 16.21 4.13 7.57
C ILE A 93 14.71 3.85 7.40
N GLY A 94 13.97 4.77 6.76
CA GLY A 94 12.54 4.60 6.50
C GLY A 94 12.23 3.34 5.69
N LEU A 95 13.01 3.04 4.65
CA LEU A 95 12.86 1.80 3.88
C LEU A 95 13.15 0.54 4.72
N LYS A 96 14.13 0.60 5.63
CA LYS A 96 14.40 -0.51 6.54
C LYS A 96 13.24 -0.72 7.52
N MET A 97 12.71 0.36 8.09
CA MET A 97 11.54 0.30 8.99
C MET A 97 10.29 -0.21 8.28
N LEU A 98 10.08 0.17 7.01
CA LEU A 98 9.01 -0.36 6.18
C LEU A 98 9.15 -1.88 5.98
N ALA A 99 10.36 -2.37 5.69
CA ALA A 99 10.62 -3.80 5.56
C ALA A 99 10.41 -4.56 6.88
N GLU A 100 10.83 -3.99 8.02
CA GLU A 100 10.61 -4.56 9.36
C GLU A 100 9.13 -4.68 9.67
N LEU A 101 8.35 -3.62 9.44
CA LEU A 101 6.89 -3.65 9.59
C LEU A 101 6.25 -4.78 8.79
N MET A 102 6.63 -4.94 7.52
CA MET A 102 6.11 -6.01 6.67
C MET A 102 6.52 -7.40 7.16
N SER A 103 7.73 -7.56 7.69
CA SER A 103 8.24 -8.80 8.28
C SER A 103 7.49 -9.21 9.55
N ASP A 104 7.08 -8.21 10.35
CA ASP A 104 6.39 -8.41 11.62
C ASP A 104 4.92 -8.82 11.48
N LEU A 105 4.34 -8.71 10.28
CA LEU A 105 3.00 -9.22 9.98
C LEU A 105 2.98 -10.76 10.10
N PRO A 106 2.24 -11.35 11.06
CA PRO A 106 2.28 -12.81 11.28
C PRO A 106 1.79 -13.62 10.08
N ALA A 107 0.78 -13.11 9.38
CA ALA A 107 0.20 -13.72 8.18
C ALA A 107 0.82 -13.19 6.87
N GLY A 108 1.87 -12.36 6.96
CA GLY A 108 2.39 -11.60 5.82
C GLY A 108 1.48 -10.45 5.38
N HIS A 109 1.90 -9.76 4.32
CA HIS A 109 1.14 -8.61 3.78
C HIS A 109 -0.22 -9.07 3.23
N PRO A 110 -1.34 -8.44 3.64
CA PRO A 110 -2.68 -8.92 3.31
C PRO A 110 -3.05 -8.73 1.84
N GLY A 111 -2.29 -7.93 1.09
CA GLY A 111 -2.50 -7.64 -0.33
C GLY A 111 -2.69 -6.15 -0.58
N CYS A 112 -2.89 -5.75 -1.83
CA CYS A 112 -3.02 -4.35 -2.23
C CYS A 112 -4.39 -4.10 -2.87
N ILE A 113 -5.17 -3.15 -2.32
CA ILE A 113 -6.50 -2.80 -2.85
C ILE A 113 -6.36 -2.10 -4.21
N VAL A 114 -5.33 -1.27 -4.40
CA VAL A 114 -5.06 -0.60 -5.69
C VAL A 114 -4.83 -1.62 -6.81
N ALA A 115 -4.06 -2.67 -6.52
CA ALA A 115 -3.87 -3.79 -7.45
C ALA A 115 -5.17 -4.57 -7.69
N ALA A 116 -5.96 -4.83 -6.65
CA ALA A 116 -7.25 -5.53 -6.77
C ALA A 116 -8.25 -4.76 -7.65
N VAL A 117 -8.27 -3.43 -7.56
CA VAL A 117 -9.07 -2.57 -8.45
C VAL A 117 -8.55 -2.63 -9.88
N CYS A 118 -7.23 -2.56 -10.08
CA CYS A 118 -6.59 -2.60 -11.41
C CYS A 118 -6.99 -3.85 -12.21
N TYR A 119 -6.89 -5.04 -11.61
CA TYR A 119 -7.22 -6.29 -12.31
C TYR A 119 -8.72 -6.51 -12.56
N GLN A 120 -9.58 -5.67 -11.98
CA GLN A 120 -11.04 -5.81 -12.06
C GLN A 120 -11.73 -4.49 -12.41
N GLU A 121 -11.02 -3.59 -13.10
CA GLU A 121 -11.47 -2.24 -13.39
C GLU A 121 -12.76 -2.16 -14.23
N GLN A 122 -13.06 -3.22 -14.98
CA GLN A 122 -14.29 -3.39 -15.76
C GLN A 122 -15.55 -3.44 -14.89
N LEU A 123 -15.41 -3.71 -13.59
CA LEU A 123 -16.52 -3.76 -12.64
C LEU A 123 -16.94 -2.36 -12.14
N PHE A 124 -16.12 -1.33 -12.38
CA PHE A 124 -16.27 -0.05 -11.71
C PHE A 124 -16.54 1.10 -12.67
N LYS A 125 -17.13 2.16 -12.12
CA LYS A 125 -17.32 3.44 -12.80
C LYS A 125 -15.96 4.13 -13.01
N LYS A 126 -15.93 5.10 -13.94
CA LYS A 126 -14.72 5.86 -14.28
C LYS A 126 -14.08 6.52 -13.07
N ASP A 127 -14.88 7.01 -12.12
CA ASP A 127 -14.39 7.71 -10.93
C ASP A 127 -13.55 6.82 -9.99
N VAL A 128 -13.82 5.51 -9.94
CA VAL A 128 -12.99 4.55 -9.20
C VAL A 128 -11.64 4.37 -9.89
N ARG A 129 -11.63 4.24 -11.22
CA ARG A 129 -10.39 4.13 -12.00
C ARG A 129 -9.54 5.40 -11.90
N ASP A 130 -10.18 6.57 -11.99
CA ASP A 130 -9.52 7.86 -11.85
C ASP A 130 -8.91 8.01 -10.44
N LEU A 131 -9.63 7.60 -9.39
CA LEU A 131 -9.09 7.58 -8.02
C LEU A 131 -7.89 6.62 -7.90
N ASN A 132 -7.96 5.45 -8.53
CA ASN A 132 -6.87 4.47 -8.50
C ASN A 132 -5.61 5.02 -9.18
N ALA A 133 -5.76 5.65 -10.35
CA ALA A 133 -4.65 6.31 -11.04
C ALA A 133 -4.07 7.48 -10.22
N ALA A 134 -4.94 8.29 -9.60
CA ALA A 134 -4.51 9.39 -8.74
C ALA A 134 -3.71 8.91 -7.53
N ALA A 135 -4.05 7.75 -6.95
CA ALA A 135 -3.32 7.13 -5.85
C ALA A 135 -1.88 6.78 -6.24
N VAL A 136 -1.71 6.08 -7.37
CA VAL A 136 -0.38 5.69 -7.87
C VAL A 136 0.48 6.92 -8.15
N LEU A 137 -0.09 7.94 -8.80
CA LEU A 137 0.62 9.21 -9.05
C LEU A 137 0.95 9.97 -7.76
N ALA A 138 0.14 9.84 -6.71
CA ALA A 138 0.42 10.44 -5.41
C ALA A 138 1.61 9.76 -4.71
N TRP A 139 1.70 8.43 -4.78
CA TRP A 139 2.88 7.72 -4.28
C TRP A 139 4.14 8.09 -5.06
N ARG A 140 4.05 8.19 -6.39
CA ARG A 140 5.17 8.68 -7.21
C ARG A 140 5.66 10.02 -6.72
N ARG A 141 4.77 11.01 -6.60
CA ARG A 141 5.14 12.36 -6.12
C ARG A 141 5.81 12.31 -4.74
N ARG A 142 5.25 11.57 -3.78
CA ARG A 142 5.82 11.42 -2.43
C ARG A 142 7.27 10.93 -2.46
N PHE A 143 7.56 9.87 -3.21
CA PHE A 143 8.92 9.32 -3.25
C PHE A 143 9.85 10.12 -4.17
N ARG A 144 9.32 10.73 -5.23
CA ARG A 144 10.06 11.64 -6.10
C ARG A 144 10.61 12.85 -5.32
N GLU A 145 9.78 13.48 -4.49
CA GLU A 145 10.19 14.60 -3.64
C GLU A 145 11.37 14.22 -2.72
N ARG A 146 11.41 12.98 -2.23
CA ARG A 146 12.55 12.45 -1.45
C ARG A 146 13.82 12.37 -2.29
N PHE A 147 13.72 11.91 -3.54
CA PHE A 147 14.89 11.85 -4.43
C PHE A 147 15.41 13.21 -4.84
N ASP A 148 14.53 14.18 -5.07
CA ASP A 148 14.95 15.56 -5.36
C ASP A 148 15.71 16.16 -4.16
N LEU A 149 15.25 15.92 -2.92
CA LEU A 149 15.97 16.33 -1.71
C LEU A 149 17.34 15.64 -1.59
N ILE A 150 17.39 14.31 -1.78
CA ILE A 150 18.64 13.56 -1.73
C ILE A 150 19.61 14.07 -2.79
N ALA A 151 19.16 14.29 -4.02
CA ALA A 151 19.99 14.75 -5.13
C ALA A 151 20.62 16.12 -4.90
N GLY A 152 19.97 16.98 -4.11
CA GLY A 152 20.53 18.27 -3.69
C GLY A 152 21.80 18.14 -2.85
N HIS A 153 21.98 17.02 -2.15
CA HIS A 153 23.15 16.73 -1.29
C HIS A 153 24.09 15.69 -1.93
N TYR A 154 23.51 14.73 -2.65
CA TYR A 154 24.18 13.60 -3.27
C TYR A 154 23.80 13.52 -4.74
N PRO A 155 24.58 14.13 -5.65
CA PRO A 155 24.36 13.93 -7.07
C PRO A 155 24.44 12.44 -7.41
N PRO A 156 23.48 11.88 -8.18
CA PRO A 156 23.46 10.46 -8.50
C PRO A 156 24.72 10.09 -9.31
N LYS A 157 25.25 8.90 -9.04
CA LYS A 157 26.46 8.35 -9.70
C LYS A 157 26.15 7.71 -11.06
N VAL A 158 24.87 7.53 -11.36
CA VAL A 158 24.36 6.97 -12.61
C VAL A 158 23.22 7.84 -13.11
N ASP A 159 22.98 7.82 -14.41
CA ASP A 159 21.78 8.43 -14.98
C ASP A 159 20.55 7.63 -14.53
N VAL A 160 19.56 8.32 -13.98
CA VAL A 160 18.37 7.69 -13.41
C VAL A 160 17.18 8.63 -13.50
N ASP A 161 16.05 8.10 -13.99
CA ASP A 161 14.77 8.78 -13.93
C ASP A 161 14.17 8.61 -12.53
N PHE A 162 14.07 9.70 -11.77
CA PHE A 162 13.52 9.66 -10.41
C PHE A 162 12.01 9.37 -10.35
N ASP A 163 11.25 9.64 -11.41
CA ASP A 163 9.84 9.24 -11.47
C ASP A 163 9.75 7.71 -11.60
N ALA A 164 10.58 7.12 -12.47
CA ALA A 164 10.67 5.67 -12.61
C ALA A 164 11.24 4.99 -11.34
N LEU A 165 12.21 5.62 -10.67
CA LEU A 165 12.74 5.12 -9.40
C LEU A 165 11.66 5.16 -8.30
N ALA A 166 10.85 6.22 -8.25
CA ALA A 166 9.71 6.31 -7.32
C ALA A 166 8.66 5.22 -7.61
N ASP A 167 8.31 5.01 -8.88
CA ASP A 167 7.39 3.94 -9.29
C ASP A 167 7.95 2.53 -9.01
N MET A 168 9.28 2.36 -9.02
CA MET A 168 9.94 1.09 -8.73
C MET A 168 9.56 0.55 -7.35
N LEU A 169 9.38 1.42 -6.34
CA LEU A 169 8.95 1.00 -5.01
C LEU A 169 7.55 0.36 -5.03
N SER A 170 6.61 0.90 -5.81
CA SER A 170 5.30 0.28 -6.01
C SER A 170 5.42 -1.05 -6.76
N ALA A 171 6.23 -1.10 -7.82
CA ALA A 171 6.43 -2.31 -8.62
C ALA A 171 7.03 -3.47 -7.80
N ILE A 172 8.04 -3.20 -6.97
CA ILE A 172 8.63 -4.23 -6.10
C ILE A 172 7.68 -4.63 -4.96
N ALA A 173 6.85 -3.70 -4.47
CA ALA A 173 5.90 -4.01 -3.40
C ALA A 173 4.83 -4.97 -3.90
N ASP A 174 4.20 -4.68 -5.05
CA ASP A 174 3.21 -5.57 -5.65
C ASP A 174 3.83 -6.92 -6.07
N GLY A 175 5.01 -6.89 -6.69
CA GLY A 175 5.76 -8.11 -7.03
C GLY A 175 6.13 -8.94 -5.79
N GLY A 176 6.59 -8.28 -4.72
CA GLY A 176 6.92 -8.90 -3.45
C GLY A 176 5.71 -9.54 -2.76
N ILE A 177 4.56 -8.88 -2.79
CA ILE A 177 3.28 -9.43 -2.29
C ILE A 177 2.92 -10.71 -3.05
N ILE A 178 3.04 -10.70 -4.38
CA ILE A 178 2.80 -11.88 -5.22
C ILE A 178 3.73 -13.03 -4.84
N LEU A 179 5.05 -12.76 -4.75
CA LEU A 179 6.05 -13.76 -4.35
C LEU A 179 5.72 -14.34 -2.97
N SER A 180 5.42 -13.48 -1.98
CA SER A 180 5.09 -13.93 -0.63
C SER A 180 3.86 -14.83 -0.59
N ARG A 181 2.82 -14.51 -1.37
CA ARG A 181 1.57 -15.30 -1.42
C ARG A 181 1.72 -16.64 -2.13
N ILE A 182 2.46 -16.67 -3.25
CA ILE A 182 2.66 -17.88 -4.04
C ILE A 182 3.62 -18.85 -3.32
N LEU A 183 4.75 -18.34 -2.86
CA LEU A 183 5.81 -19.15 -2.25
C LEU A 183 5.53 -19.47 -0.77
N LYS A 184 4.49 -18.87 -0.17
CA LYS A 184 4.19 -18.94 1.27
C LYS A 184 5.38 -18.49 2.14
N ASP A 185 6.19 -17.56 1.62
CA ASP A 185 7.28 -16.90 2.36
C ASP A 185 6.90 -15.44 2.66
N LYS A 186 6.46 -15.17 3.89
CA LYS A 186 6.13 -13.81 4.33
C LYS A 186 7.31 -12.84 4.25
N ASN A 187 8.54 -13.34 4.18
CA ASN A 187 9.75 -12.52 4.12
C ASN A 187 10.16 -12.18 2.67
N ALA A 188 9.48 -12.73 1.64
CA ALA A 188 9.83 -12.43 0.26
C ALA A 188 9.69 -10.94 -0.08
N LEU A 189 8.59 -10.30 0.34
CA LEU A 189 8.36 -8.86 0.19
C LEU A 189 9.41 -8.00 0.95
N PRO A 190 9.62 -8.16 2.28
CA PRO A 190 10.66 -7.40 3.00
C PRO A 190 12.04 -7.48 2.36
N LYS A 191 12.43 -8.66 1.85
CA LYS A 191 13.72 -8.83 1.13
C LYS A 191 13.80 -7.95 -0.12
N GLN A 192 12.70 -7.79 -0.88
CA GLN A 192 12.69 -6.90 -2.05
C GLN A 192 12.85 -5.43 -1.64
N VAL A 193 12.20 -5.00 -0.56
CA VAL A 193 12.31 -3.63 -0.03
C VAL A 193 13.75 -3.34 0.42
N LEU A 194 14.43 -4.30 1.08
CA LEU A 194 15.83 -4.15 1.47
C LEU A 194 16.79 -4.12 0.28
N LEU A 195 16.54 -4.92 -0.77
CA LEU A 195 17.33 -4.84 -2.01
C LEU A 195 17.16 -3.50 -2.71
N TYR A 196 15.93 -2.97 -2.74
CA TYR A 196 15.67 -1.62 -3.27
C TYR A 196 16.36 -0.53 -2.46
N ARG A 197 16.36 -0.65 -1.13
CA ARG A 197 17.15 0.23 -0.25
C ARG A 197 18.63 0.22 -0.63
N ASP A 198 19.22 -0.96 -0.84
CA ASP A 198 20.63 -1.06 -1.23
C ASP A 198 20.89 -0.53 -2.64
N PHE A 199 19.93 -0.69 -3.55
CA PHE A 199 19.97 -0.11 -4.90
C PHE A 199 19.95 1.42 -4.87
N VAL A 200 19.03 2.03 -4.09
CA VAL A 200 18.99 3.49 -3.87
C VAL A 200 20.32 3.98 -3.28
N ARG A 201 20.85 3.28 -2.27
CA ARG A 201 22.17 3.61 -1.71
C ARG A 201 23.26 3.59 -2.79
N ALA A 202 23.29 2.57 -3.64
CA ALA A 202 24.29 2.46 -4.71
C ALA A 202 24.16 3.56 -5.78
N ILE A 203 22.94 4.01 -6.10
CA ILE A 203 22.72 5.14 -7.01
C ILE A 203 23.43 6.40 -6.49
N PHE A 204 23.34 6.70 -5.19
CA PHE A 204 23.85 7.95 -4.64
C PHE A 204 25.28 7.89 -4.09
N LEU A 205 25.69 6.73 -3.53
CA LEU A 205 27.02 6.56 -2.92
C LEU A 205 27.99 5.73 -3.78
N GLY A 206 27.50 5.05 -4.82
CA GLY A 206 28.28 4.08 -5.60
C GLY A 206 28.23 2.67 -5.03
N ALA A 207 28.71 1.69 -5.80
CA ALA A 207 28.82 0.30 -5.35
C ALA A 207 29.84 0.19 -4.20
N PRO A 208 29.62 -0.69 -3.21
CA PRO A 208 30.68 -1.05 -2.26
C PRO A 208 31.88 -1.59 -3.04
N GLN A 209 33.09 -1.08 -2.75
CA GLN A 209 34.33 -1.64 -3.29
C GLN A 209 34.64 -3.00 -2.67
#